data_AF-A0A966QJE7-F1
#
_entry.id   AF-A0A966QJE7-F1
#
_cell.length_a   1.000
_cell.length_b   1.000
_cell.length_c   1.000
_cell.angle_alpha   90.00
_cell.angle_beta   90.00
_cell.angle_gamma   90.00
#
_symmetry.space_group_name_H-M   'P 1'
#
loop_
_entity.id
_entity.type
_entity.pdbx_description
1 polymer ?
#
loop_
_entity_poly.entity_id
_entity_poly.type
_entity_poly.pdbx_seq_one_letter_code
_entity_poly.pdbx_strand_id
1 'polypeptide(L)'
;PGLWLHHPLEGNLAQRFLGHLGQVLDAPALSAPYSDPMASLTTEHNGLVVLPLTLAANRLSEALAQVWSEPARYPDRPQVLPPLLQWPELQSMLLDTLTLLP
;
A
#
# COMPACT_ATOMS: atom_id res chain seq x y z
N PRO A 1 12.97 0.68 7.16
CA PRO A 1 12.86 0.48 5.70
C PRO A 1 11.39 0.20 5.32
N GLY A 2 10.83 0.94 4.38
CA GLY A 2 9.42 0.79 3.96
C GLY A 2 9.31 0.00 2.66
N LEU A 3 8.13 -0.57 2.41
CA LEU A 3 7.76 -1.24 1.16
C LEU A 3 6.37 -0.73 0.76
N TRP A 4 6.14 -0.53 -0.53
CA TRP A 4 4.81 -0.19 -1.04
C TRP A 4 4.26 -1.29 -1.95
N LEU A 5 2.94 -1.46 -1.88
CA LEU A 5 2.23 -2.48 -2.65
C LEU A 5 1.56 -1.88 -3.87
N HIS A 6 1.53 -2.66 -4.95
CA HIS A 6 0.74 -2.35 -6.12
C HIS A 6 0.02 -3.59 -6.63
N HIS A 7 -1.11 -3.37 -7.31
CA HIS A 7 -1.76 -4.43 -8.07
C HIS A 7 -0.84 -4.97 -9.18
N PRO A 8 -0.99 -6.23 -9.62
CA PRO A 8 -0.22 -6.76 -10.73
C PRO A 8 -0.45 -5.93 -11.98
N LEU A 9 0.66 -5.44 -12.54
CA LEU A 9 0.68 -4.61 -13.73
C LEU A 9 1.59 -5.27 -14.76
N GLU A 10 1.17 -5.26 -16.03
CA GLU A 10 1.89 -5.88 -17.13
C GLU A 10 2.26 -4.85 -18.22
N GLY A 11 3.32 -5.15 -18.96
CA GLY A 11 3.77 -4.36 -20.11
C GLY A 11 4.80 -3.26 -19.78
N ASN A 12 5.39 -2.71 -20.84
CA ASN A 12 6.54 -1.80 -20.75
C ASN A 12 6.21 -0.46 -20.06
N LEU A 13 5.00 0.07 -20.26
CA LEU A 13 4.58 1.33 -19.62
C LEU A 13 4.48 1.18 -18.10
N ALA A 14 3.85 0.09 -17.65
CA ALA A 14 3.74 -0.22 -16.24
C ALA A 14 5.11 -0.34 -15.58
N GLN A 15 6.04 -1.09 -16.18
CA GLN A 15 7.39 -1.24 -15.62
C GLN A 15 8.14 0.09 -15.52
N ARG A 16 8.03 0.96 -16.53
CA ARG A 16 8.62 2.31 -16.48
C ARG A 16 8.02 3.15 -15.36
N PHE A 17 6.71 3.08 -15.17
CA PHE A 17 6.01 3.80 -14.11
C PHE A 17 6.41 3.29 -12.72
N LEU A 18 6.44 1.97 -12.51
CA LEU A 18 6.88 1.36 -11.25
C LEU A 18 8.34 1.70 -10.93
N GLY A 19 9.22 1.68 -11.94
CA GLY A 19 10.61 2.09 -11.79
C GLY A 19 10.77 3.56 -11.39
N HIS A 20 9.98 4.45 -12.00
CA HIS A 20 9.95 5.87 -11.62
C HIS A 20 9.45 6.06 -10.18
N LEU A 21 8.36 5.41 -9.80
CA LEU A 21 7.82 5.48 -8.44
C LEU A 21 8.81 4.96 -7.39
N GLY A 22 9.51 3.85 -7.68
CA GLY A 22 10.54 3.32 -6.78
C GLY A 22 11.66 4.32 -6.49
N GLN A 23 12.05 5.12 -7.49
CA GLN A 23 13.03 6.20 -7.32
C GLN A 23 12.48 7.37 -6.49
N VAL A 24 11.23 7.78 -6.72
CA VAL A 24 10.61 8.92 -6.02
C VAL A 24 10.35 8.59 -4.55
N LEU A 25 9.94 7.36 -4.27
CA LEU A 25 9.55 6.91 -2.93
C LEU A 25 10.73 6.37 -2.11
N ASP A 26 11.91 6.20 -2.72
CA ASP A 26 13.10 5.57 -2.12
C ASP A 26 12.77 4.24 -1.40
N ALA A 27 11.85 3.48 -2.00
CA ALA A 27 11.31 2.25 -1.40
C ALA A 27 10.97 1.20 -2.48
N PRO A 28 11.26 -0.08 -2.22
CA PRO A 28 10.93 -1.17 -3.14
C PRO A 28 9.42 -1.34 -3.32
N ALA A 29 9.04 -1.73 -4.53
CA ALA A 29 7.67 -2.03 -4.93
C ALA A 29 7.42 -3.55 -4.89
N LEU A 30 6.26 -3.97 -4.39
CA LEU A 30 5.85 -5.38 -4.42
C LEU A 30 4.48 -5.54 -5.05
N SER A 31 4.39 -6.49 -5.98
CA SER A 31 3.13 -6.88 -6.60
C SER A 31 2.29 -7.72 -5.65
N ALA A 32 1.05 -7.29 -5.43
CA ALA A 32 0.08 -7.93 -4.54
C ALA A 32 -1.23 -8.25 -5.31
N PRO A 33 -1.43 -9.51 -5.75
CA PRO A 33 -2.66 -9.92 -6.44
C PRO A 33 -3.84 -9.96 -5.47
N TYR A 34 -5.05 -9.61 -5.93
CA TYR A 34 -6.24 -9.59 -5.06
C TYR A 34 -6.62 -10.96 -4.48
N SER A 35 -6.30 -12.04 -5.19
CA SER A 35 -6.62 -13.41 -4.77
C SER A 35 -5.77 -13.90 -3.59
N ASP A 36 -4.56 -13.38 -3.47
CA ASP A 36 -3.66 -13.67 -2.36
C ASP A 36 -2.66 -12.52 -2.19
N PRO A 37 -3.08 -11.39 -1.59
CA PRO A 37 -2.23 -10.21 -1.48
C PRO A 37 -1.06 -10.43 -0.51
N MET A 38 -1.08 -11.53 0.26
CA MET A 38 -0.08 -11.89 1.27
C MET A 38 0.91 -12.95 0.82
N ALA A 39 0.66 -13.67 -0.29
CA ALA A 39 1.59 -14.67 -0.83
C ALA A 39 3.04 -14.16 -0.88
N SER A 40 3.22 -12.90 -1.24
CA SER A 40 4.54 -12.27 -1.40
C SER A 40 5.09 -11.59 -0.13
N LEU A 41 4.30 -11.47 0.95
CA LEU A 41 4.61 -10.63 2.12
C LEU A 41 5.08 -11.40 3.37
N THR A 42 5.03 -12.73 3.37
CA THR A 42 4.90 -13.50 4.63
C THR A 42 6.19 -14.00 5.29
N THR A 43 7.35 -13.90 4.65
CA THR A 43 8.60 -14.43 5.25
C THR A 43 9.78 -13.45 5.25
N GLU A 44 9.98 -12.66 4.19
CA GLU A 44 11.16 -11.77 4.09
C GLU A 44 10.92 -10.36 4.65
N HIS A 45 9.69 -10.04 5.02
CA HIS A 45 9.24 -8.68 5.33
C HIS A 45 8.76 -8.55 6.78
N ASN A 46 9.18 -9.46 7.66
CA ASN A 46 8.78 -9.45 9.06
C ASN A 46 9.26 -8.16 9.75
N GLY A 47 8.37 -7.46 10.45
CA GLY A 47 8.64 -6.15 11.05
C GLY A 47 8.61 -4.96 10.09
N LEU A 48 8.24 -5.13 8.83
CA LEU A 48 8.04 -4.01 7.91
C LEU A 48 6.68 -3.34 8.13
N VAL A 49 6.66 -2.01 7.93
CA VAL A 49 5.44 -1.23 7.81
C VAL A 49 5.13 -1.10 6.33
N VAL A 50 3.99 -1.65 5.93
CA VAL A 50 3.44 -1.57 4.58
C VAL A 50 2.54 -0.34 4.50
N LEU A 51 2.89 0.54 3.58
CA LEU A 51 2.10 1.72 3.27
C LEU A 51 1.29 1.47 1.98
N PRO A 52 -0.04 1.30 2.06
CA PRO A 52 -0.85 1.31 0.85
C PRO A 52 -0.91 2.74 0.31
N LEU A 53 -0.27 2.98 -0.82
CA LEU A 53 -0.31 4.26 -1.54
C LEU A 53 -1.65 4.43 -2.28
N THR A 54 -2.73 4.32 -1.53
CA THR A 54 -4.10 4.47 -2.02
C THR A 54 -4.72 5.64 -1.29
N LEU A 55 -5.28 6.60 -2.05
CA LEU A 55 -5.99 7.73 -1.45
C LEU A 55 -7.17 7.25 -0.62
N ALA A 56 -8.10 6.50 -1.23
CA ALA A 56 -9.23 5.89 -0.54
C ALA A 56 -9.08 4.36 -0.44
N ALA A 57 -9.98 3.73 0.31
CA ALA A 57 -10.11 2.28 0.28
C ALA A 57 -10.43 1.80 -1.14
N ASN A 58 -9.72 0.77 -1.57
CA ASN A 58 -9.96 0.05 -2.81
C ASN A 58 -9.94 -1.47 -2.57
N ARG A 59 -10.17 -2.23 -3.65
CA ARG A 59 -10.17 -3.69 -3.60
C ARG A 59 -8.90 -4.31 -3.01
N LEU A 60 -7.73 -3.66 -3.15
CA LEU A 60 -6.48 -4.14 -2.56
C LEU A 60 -6.48 -3.95 -1.05
N SER A 61 -6.81 -2.74 -0.57
CA SER A 61 -6.85 -2.45 0.86
C SER A 61 -7.94 -3.25 1.58
N GLU A 62 -9.06 -3.54 0.91
CA GLU A 62 -10.13 -4.40 1.45
C GLU A 62 -9.67 -5.86 1.56
N ALA A 63 -9.03 -6.39 0.52
CA ALA A 63 -8.48 -7.74 0.54
C ALA A 63 -7.39 -7.89 1.61
N LEU A 64 -6.51 -6.90 1.76
CA LEU A 64 -5.51 -6.86 2.83
C LEU A 64 -6.16 -6.85 4.22
N ALA A 65 -7.18 -6.02 4.43
CA ALA A 65 -7.90 -5.94 5.70
C ALA A 65 -8.60 -7.27 6.06
N GLN A 66 -9.18 -7.95 5.07
CA GLN A 66 -9.81 -9.26 5.25
C GLN A 66 -8.78 -10.31 5.71
N VAL A 67 -7.63 -10.38 5.03
CA VAL A 67 -6.56 -11.31 5.43
C VAL A 67 -6.01 -10.99 6.83
N TRP A 68 -5.98 -9.71 7.21
CA TRP A 68 -5.54 -9.27 8.55
C TRP A 68 -6.46 -9.71 9.69
N SER A 69 -7.74 -9.91 9.39
CA SER A 69 -8.73 -10.35 10.38
C SER A 69 -8.55 -11.82 10.79
N GLU A 70 -7.63 -12.55 10.13
CA GLU A 70 -7.26 -13.95 10.41
C GLU A 70 -5.84 -14.08 11.00
N PRO A 71 -5.58 -13.58 12.21
CA PRO A 71 -4.23 -13.54 12.79
C PRO A 71 -3.58 -14.92 13.00
N ALA A 72 -4.38 -15.98 13.10
CA ALA A 72 -3.89 -17.35 13.24
C ALA A 72 -3.22 -17.87 11.96
N ARG A 73 -3.54 -17.30 10.80
CA ARG A 73 -3.01 -17.72 9.50
C ARG A 73 -1.67 -17.07 9.17
N TYR A 74 -1.39 -15.91 9.76
CA TYR A 74 -0.18 -15.10 9.52
C TYR A 74 0.35 -14.50 10.83
N PRO A 75 1.11 -15.28 11.63
CA PRO A 75 1.65 -14.84 12.92
C PRO A 75 2.70 -13.73 12.76
N ASP A 76 3.47 -13.77 11.67
CA ASP A 76 4.57 -12.84 11.34
C ASP A 76 4.17 -11.79 10.30
N ARG A 77 2.90 -11.37 10.31
CA ARG A 77 2.42 -10.38 9.34
C ARG A 77 3.07 -9.00 9.57
N PRO A 78 3.42 -8.25 8.50
CA PRO A 78 3.86 -6.87 8.63
C PRO A 78 2.76 -5.99 9.29
N GLN A 79 3.02 -4.71 9.52
CA GLN A 79 1.96 -3.75 9.88
C GLN A 79 1.48 -3.05 8.61
N VAL A 80 0.18 -3.09 8.29
CA VAL A 80 -0.39 -2.31 7.18
C VAL A 80 -1.02 -1.05 7.74
N LEU A 81 -0.61 0.10 7.21
CA LEU A 81 -1.22 1.38 7.53
C LEU A 81 -2.53 1.56 6.77
N PRO A 82 -3.48 2.36 7.27
CA PRO A 82 -4.72 2.61 6.54
C PRO A 82 -4.46 3.43 5.26
N PRO A 83 -5.39 3.45 4.29
CA PRO A 83 -5.34 4.35 3.14
C PRO A 83 -5.12 5.81 3.55
N LEU A 84 -4.48 6.57 2.67
CA LEU A 84 -3.99 7.92 2.95
C LEU A 84 -5.08 8.89 3.42
N LEU A 85 -6.29 8.84 2.84
CA LEU A 85 -7.42 9.68 3.28
C LEU A 85 -7.98 9.31 4.65
N GLN A 86 -7.52 8.25 5.31
CA GLN A 86 -7.90 7.93 6.69
C GLN A 86 -6.92 8.52 7.71
N TRP A 87 -5.85 9.17 7.25
CA TRP A 87 -4.84 9.78 8.11
C TRP A 87 -5.30 11.20 8.48
N PRO A 88 -5.53 11.49 9.77
CA PRO A 88 -6.08 12.79 10.20
C PRO A 88 -5.27 13.99 9.70
N GLU A 89 -3.94 13.89 9.72
CA GLU A 89 -3.04 14.96 9.30
C GLU A 89 -3.15 15.23 7.80
N LEU A 90 -3.26 14.17 7.00
CA LEU A 90 -3.42 14.29 5.55
C LEU A 90 -4.81 14.83 5.19
N GLN A 91 -5.87 14.39 5.89
CA GLN A 91 -7.21 14.94 5.72
C GLN A 91 -7.21 16.44 6.00
N SER A 92 -6.63 16.88 7.12
CA SER A 92 -6.54 18.30 7.47
C SER A 92 -5.82 19.09 6.37
N MET A 93 -4.65 18.64 5.95
CA MET A 93 -3.86 19.30 4.90
C MET A 93 -4.64 19.39 3.57
N LEU A 94 -5.34 18.32 3.17
CA LEU A 94 -6.14 18.32 1.95
C LEU A 94 -7.31 19.30 2.07
N LEU A 95 -8.01 19.33 3.20
CA LEU A 95 -9.10 20.27 3.43
C LEU A 95 -8.59 21.71 3.39
N ASP A 96 -7.48 22.02 4.06
CA ASP A 96 -6.84 23.33 4.01
C ASP A 96 -6.49 23.72 2.57
N THR A 97 -5.90 22.80 1.81
CA THR A 97 -5.56 23.01 0.40
C THR A 97 -6.80 23.26 -0.47
N LEU A 98 -7.88 22.52 -0.25
CA LEU A 98 -9.14 22.70 -0.97
C LEU A 98 -9.76 24.07 -0.71
N THR A 99 -9.64 24.62 0.50
CA THR A 99 -10.15 25.98 0.81
C THR A 99 -9.40 27.10 0.11
N LEU A 100 -8.19 26.81 -0.41
CA LEU A 100 -7.34 27.74 -1.15
C LEU A 100 -7.52 27.63 -2.68
N LEU A 101 -8.36 26.70 -3.15
CA LEU A 101 -8.66 26.59 -4.58
C LEU A 101 -9.55 27.76 -5.04
N PRO A 102 -9.29 28.33 -6.23
CA PRO A 102 -10.02 29.48 -6.77
C PRO A 102 -11.47 29.16 -7.16
#